data_AF-A0A0G1SWE8-F1
#
_entry.id   AF-A0A0G1SWE8-F1
#
_cell.length_a   1.000
_cell.length_b   1.000
_cell.length_c   1.000
_cell.angle_alpha   90.00
_cell.angle_beta   90.00
_cell.angle_gamma   90.00
#
_symmetry.space_group_name_H-M   'P 1'
#
loop_
_entity.id
_entity.type
_entity.pdbx_description
1 polymer ?
#
loop_
_entity_poly.entity_id
_entity_poly.type
_entity_poly.pdbx_seq_one_letter_code
_entity_poly.pdbx_strand_id
1 'polypeptide(L)'
;MENRKYLILFVLILTLISPACAYGYGYETHGYLTQETVDFYLSRSGSSLQNYLIPYLVDGARREDDSPRWFNHFFDPVYNRGFSYDERIDPLLNVGNYPSSKQWAQTSAEQNKAVYKVGSIIASILNSFQPCFAFDPRCFGAGSYAQ
;
A
#
# COMPACT_ATOMS: atom_id res chain seq x y z
N MET A 1 39.86 -31.88 6.81
CA MET A 1 39.40 -30.55 6.35
C MET A 1 38.59 -30.59 5.05
N GLU A 2 38.50 -31.72 4.36
CA GLU A 2 37.86 -31.81 3.04
C GLU A 2 36.32 -31.78 3.05
N ASN A 3 35.67 -32.07 4.18
CA ASN A 3 34.20 -32.07 4.25
C ASN A 3 33.61 -30.67 4.51
N ARG A 4 34.44 -29.74 5.02
CA ARG A 4 34.02 -28.38 5.36
C ARG A 4 33.69 -27.55 4.12
N LYS A 5 34.40 -27.76 3.00
CA LYS A 5 34.11 -27.07 1.72
C LYS A 5 32.75 -27.45 1.15
N TYR A 6 32.35 -28.72 1.28
CA TYR A 6 31.04 -29.19 0.84
C TYR A 6 29.92 -28.68 1.73
N LEU A 7 30.14 -28.60 3.05
CA LEU A 7 29.20 -27.97 3.98
C LEU A 7 29.00 -26.49 3.67
N ILE A 8 30.09 -25.75 3.44
CA ILE A 8 30.03 -24.32 3.08
C ILE A 8 29.28 -24.13 1.75
N LEU A 9 29.59 -24.95 0.74
CA LEU A 9 28.92 -24.91 -0.55
C LEU A 9 27.41 -25.23 -0.41
N PHE A 10 27.06 -26.23 0.39
CA PHE A 10 25.67 -26.59 0.67
C PHE A 10 24.89 -25.45 1.34
N VAL A 11 25.48 -24.80 2.35
CA VAL A 11 24.88 -23.63 3.01
C VAL A 11 24.69 -22.47 2.04
N LEU A 12 25.69 -22.18 1.20
CA LEU A 12 25.59 -21.11 0.18
C LEU A 12 24.49 -21.39 -0.84
N ILE A 13 24.40 -22.64 -1.34
CA ILE A 13 23.32 -23.04 -2.24
C ILE A 13 21.98 -22.84 -1.54
N LEU A 14 21.80 -23.33 -0.31
CA LEU A 14 20.56 -23.15 0.46
C LEU A 14 20.15 -21.68 0.62
N THR A 15 21.10 -20.78 0.84
CA THR A 15 20.80 -19.34 0.96
C THR A 15 20.35 -18.70 -0.36
N LEU A 16 20.76 -19.24 -1.51
CA LEU A 16 20.40 -18.70 -2.83
C LEU A 16 19.05 -19.22 -3.34
N ILE A 17 18.64 -20.43 -2.94
CA ILE A 17 17.31 -21.00 -3.27
C ILE A 17 16.24 -20.66 -2.25
N SER A 18 16.60 -20.15 -1.06
CA SER A 18 15.62 -19.59 -0.13
C SER A 18 15.04 -18.33 -0.76
N PRO A 19 13.72 -18.28 -1.07
CA PRO A 19 13.12 -17.04 -1.54
C PRO A 19 13.28 -16.00 -0.43
N ALA A 20 14.11 -14.99 -0.68
CA ALA A 20 14.10 -13.80 0.15
C ALA A 20 12.73 -13.14 -0.05
N CYS A 21 11.88 -13.16 0.97
CA CYS A 21 10.64 -12.40 0.94
C CYS A 21 11.01 -10.92 0.78
N ALA A 22 10.84 -10.38 -0.43
CA ALA A 22 10.94 -8.96 -0.66
C ALA A 22 9.60 -8.32 -0.23
N TYR A 23 9.60 -7.61 0.90
CA TYR A 23 8.45 -6.83 1.37
C TYR A 23 8.35 -5.52 0.57
N GLY A 24 8.12 -5.62 -0.75
CA GLY A 24 8.11 -4.48 -1.67
C GLY A 24 6.81 -3.68 -1.70
N TYR A 25 5.74 -4.21 -1.09
CA TYR A 25 4.38 -3.67 -1.20
C TYR A 25 3.61 -3.81 0.12
N GLY A 26 4.31 -3.62 1.25
CA GLY A 26 3.66 -3.63 2.55
C GLY A 26 2.82 -2.36 2.74
N TYR A 27 1.88 -2.40 3.70
CA TYR A 27 1.10 -1.23 4.12
C TYR A 27 1.98 0.01 4.40
N GLU A 28 3.18 -0.22 4.94
CA GLU A 28 4.12 0.86 5.26
C GLU A 28 4.91 1.39 4.06
N THR A 29 4.93 0.69 2.91
CA THR A 29 5.67 1.14 1.72
C THR A 29 5.19 2.52 1.27
N HIS A 30 3.87 2.77 1.29
CA HIS A 30 3.31 4.08 0.95
C HIS A 30 3.80 5.16 1.92
N GLY A 31 3.75 4.91 3.22
CA GLY A 31 4.20 5.86 4.23
C GLY A 31 5.69 6.19 4.14
N TYR A 32 6.54 5.18 3.95
CA TYR A 32 7.99 5.37 3.79
C TYR A 32 8.32 6.16 2.54
N LEU A 33 7.73 5.82 1.38
CA LEU A 33 7.97 6.58 0.14
C LEU A 33 7.51 8.03 0.26
N THR A 34 6.40 8.29 0.94
CA THR A 34 5.93 9.67 1.19
C THR A 34 6.90 10.43 2.07
N GLN A 35 7.40 9.82 3.15
CA GLN A 35 8.39 10.45 4.04
C GLN A 35 9.66 10.81 3.27
N GLU A 36 10.23 9.86 2.52
CA GLU A 36 11.43 10.09 1.70
C GLU A 36 11.21 11.17 0.63
N THR A 37 10.02 11.22 0.03
CA THR A 37 9.67 12.25 -0.94
C THR A 37 9.62 13.64 -0.30
N VAL A 38 9.04 13.75 0.90
CA VAL A 38 9.00 15.00 1.66
C VAL A 38 10.42 15.45 2.03
N ASP A 39 11.24 14.54 2.56
CA ASP A 39 12.61 14.84 2.97
C ASP A 39 13.46 15.27 1.78
N PHE A 40 13.33 14.58 0.64
CA PHE A 40 13.96 14.96 -0.61
C PHE A 40 13.52 16.37 -1.05
N TYR A 41 12.22 16.66 -1.06
CA TYR A 41 11.69 17.97 -1.45
C TYR A 41 12.20 19.09 -0.53
N LEU A 42 12.17 18.89 0.79
CA LEU A 42 12.64 19.88 1.77
C LEU A 42 14.14 20.14 1.62
N SER A 43 14.94 19.08 1.44
CA SER A 43 16.39 19.20 1.22
C SER A 43 16.74 20.02 -0.02
N ARG A 44 15.88 20.00 -1.05
CA ARG A 44 16.14 20.64 -2.34
C ARG A 44 15.51 22.02 -2.48
N SER A 45 14.35 22.23 -1.87
CA SER A 45 13.59 23.47 -1.98
C SER A 45 14.04 24.55 -1.00
N GLY A 46 14.73 24.18 0.09
CA GLY A 46 15.02 25.10 1.20
C GLY A 46 13.75 25.60 1.92
N SER A 47 12.60 24.98 1.65
CA SER A 47 11.33 25.30 2.30
C SER A 47 11.21 24.60 3.64
N SER A 48 10.21 24.99 4.43
CA SER A 48 9.79 24.24 5.61
C SER A 48 8.30 23.94 5.52
N LEU A 49 7.89 22.79 6.06
CA LEU A 49 6.49 22.42 6.21
C LEU A 49 6.08 22.55 7.67
N GLN A 50 4.79 22.78 7.88
CA GLN A 50 4.22 22.75 9.23
C GLN A 50 4.35 21.33 9.81
N ASN A 51 4.70 21.22 11.08
CA ASN A 51 5.03 19.94 11.72
C ASN A 51 3.91 18.88 11.61
N TYR A 52 2.64 19.28 11.53
CA TYR A 52 1.51 18.34 11.38
C TYR A 52 1.32 17.86 9.94
N LEU A 53 1.88 18.56 8.95
CA LEU A 53 1.60 18.27 7.55
C LEU A 53 2.30 16.99 7.09
N ILE A 54 3.52 16.74 7.57
CA ILE A 54 4.28 15.52 7.26
C ILE A 54 3.51 14.27 7.72
N PRO A 55 3.13 14.12 9.01
CA PRO A 55 2.35 12.95 9.44
C PRO A 55 0.98 12.86 8.76
N TYR A 56 0.35 13.99 8.42
CA TYR A 56 -0.90 14.00 7.65
C TYR A 56 -0.72 13.43 6.24
N LEU A 57 0.35 13.81 5.52
CA LEU A 57 0.66 13.27 4.19
C LEU A 57 0.96 11.77 4.25
N VAL A 58 1.75 11.34 5.24
CA VAL A 58 2.11 9.93 5.43
C VAL A 58 0.87 9.09 5.75
N ASP A 59 -0.02 9.55 6.64
CA ASP A 59 -1.28 8.87 6.93
C ASP A 59 -2.21 8.85 5.71
N GLY A 60 -2.30 9.97 4.97
CA GLY A 60 -3.07 10.06 3.74
C GLY A 60 -2.63 9.05 2.68
N ALA A 61 -1.32 8.86 2.50
CA ALA A 61 -0.74 7.90 1.56
C ALA A 61 -1.04 6.45 1.95
N ARG A 62 -0.96 6.11 3.25
CA ARG A 62 -1.33 4.77 3.74
C ARG A 62 -2.81 4.45 3.51
N ARG A 63 -3.68 5.44 3.69
CA ARG A 63 -5.13 5.30 3.52
C ARG A 63 -5.58 5.23 2.05
N GLU A 64 -4.68 5.34 1.08
CA GLU A 64 -5.04 5.11 -0.32
C GLU A 64 -5.44 3.66 -0.58
N ASP A 65 -4.86 2.70 0.16
CA ASP A 65 -5.22 1.28 0.09
C ASP A 65 -6.54 0.94 0.82
N ASP A 66 -7.16 1.89 1.53
CA ASP A 66 -8.43 1.65 2.22
C ASP A 66 -9.54 1.30 1.20
N SER A 67 -10.30 0.24 1.47
CA SER A 67 -11.42 -0.13 0.59
C SER A 67 -12.48 1.00 0.55
N PRO A 68 -13.01 1.36 -0.64
CA PRO A 68 -12.76 0.76 -1.96
C PRO A 68 -11.76 1.57 -2.82
N ARG A 69 -10.95 2.46 -2.22
CA ARG A 69 -10.05 3.39 -2.93
C ARG A 69 -8.98 2.68 -3.76
N TRP A 70 -8.58 1.48 -3.34
CA TRP A 70 -7.63 0.62 -4.04
C TRP A 70 -7.98 0.32 -5.51
N PHE A 71 -9.25 0.44 -5.92
CA PHE A 71 -9.67 0.21 -7.31
C PHE A 71 -9.15 1.29 -8.26
N ASN A 72 -8.74 2.43 -7.70
CA ASN A 72 -8.16 3.53 -8.45
C ASN A 72 -6.63 3.44 -8.57
N HIS A 73 -5.98 2.38 -8.08
CA HIS A 73 -4.51 2.26 -8.12
C HIS A 73 -4.00 1.84 -9.51
N PHE A 74 -4.91 1.48 -10.41
CA PHE A 74 -4.56 0.93 -11.70
C PHE A 74 -4.55 2.00 -12.80
N PHE A 75 -3.56 1.90 -13.67
CA PHE A 75 -3.51 2.63 -14.93
C PHE A 75 -2.91 1.73 -16.01
N ASP A 76 -3.72 1.47 -17.02
CA ASP A 76 -3.35 0.76 -18.24
C ASP A 76 -2.98 1.79 -19.31
N PRO A 77 -1.70 1.95 -19.66
CA PRO A 77 -1.26 2.95 -20.62
C PRO A 77 -1.60 2.60 -22.07
N VAL A 78 -1.89 1.32 -22.39
CA VAL A 78 -2.20 0.88 -23.75
C VAL A 78 -3.59 1.36 -24.14
N TYR A 79 -4.54 1.27 -23.20
CA TYR A 79 -5.95 1.64 -23.41
C TYR A 79 -6.38 2.89 -22.65
N ASN A 80 -5.44 3.56 -21.96
CA ASN A 80 -5.66 4.78 -21.17
C ASN A 80 -6.84 4.65 -20.18
N ARG A 81 -6.88 3.56 -19.42
CA ARG A 81 -8.00 3.21 -18.53
C ARG A 81 -7.55 2.81 -17.13
N GLY A 82 -8.49 2.85 -16.18
CA GLY A 82 -8.31 2.30 -14.84
C GLY A 82 -8.75 0.84 -14.75
N PHE A 83 -9.01 0.39 -13.53
CA PHE A 83 -9.59 -0.92 -13.29
C PHE A 83 -11.00 -0.99 -13.92
N SER A 84 -11.19 -1.95 -14.81
CA SER A 84 -12.43 -2.09 -15.59
C SER A 84 -12.85 -3.55 -15.63
N TYR A 85 -14.15 -3.77 -15.47
CA TYR A 85 -14.77 -5.09 -15.61
C TYR A 85 -14.70 -5.56 -17.07
N ASP A 86 -14.33 -6.83 -17.26
CA ASP A 86 -14.38 -7.53 -18.54
C ASP A 86 -15.00 -8.92 -18.30
N GLU A 87 -16.19 -9.13 -18.86
CA GLU A 87 -16.95 -10.38 -18.75
C GLU A 87 -16.21 -11.60 -19.30
N ARG A 88 -15.21 -11.39 -20.17
CA ARG A 88 -14.40 -12.48 -20.72
C ARG A 88 -13.32 -12.94 -19.75
N ILE A 89 -12.92 -12.07 -18.82
CA ILE A 89 -11.89 -12.34 -17.81
C ILE A 89 -12.54 -12.81 -16.51
N ASP A 90 -13.54 -12.08 -16.03
CA ASP A 90 -14.30 -12.42 -14.82
C ASP A 90 -15.80 -12.39 -15.11
N PRO A 91 -16.40 -13.52 -15.56
CA PRO A 91 -17.83 -13.57 -15.88
C PRO A 91 -18.73 -13.61 -14.63
N LEU A 92 -18.15 -13.75 -13.43
CA LEU A 92 -18.91 -14.07 -12.22
C LEU A 92 -19.17 -12.84 -11.34
N LEU A 93 -18.32 -11.82 -11.41
CA LEU A 93 -18.44 -10.64 -10.55
C LEU A 93 -18.24 -9.33 -11.32
N ASN A 94 -19.35 -8.59 -11.53
CA ASN A 94 -19.28 -7.23 -12.05
C ASN A 94 -18.90 -6.24 -10.95
N VAL A 95 -17.59 -6.03 -10.82
CA VAL A 95 -16.96 -5.05 -9.94
C VAL A 95 -17.08 -3.60 -10.44
N GLY A 96 -17.59 -3.38 -11.65
CA GLY A 96 -17.77 -2.05 -12.24
C GLY A 96 -16.53 -1.50 -12.93
N ASN A 97 -16.55 -0.20 -13.23
CA ASN A 97 -15.47 0.52 -13.89
C ASN A 97 -15.04 1.71 -13.02
N TYR A 98 -13.75 1.79 -12.75
CA TYR A 98 -13.17 2.83 -11.91
C TYR A 98 -12.28 3.77 -12.73
N PRO A 99 -12.20 5.06 -12.35
CA PRO A 99 -11.26 5.98 -12.96
C PRO A 99 -9.83 5.45 -12.88
N SER A 100 -9.00 5.79 -13.87
CA SER A 100 -7.56 5.51 -13.76
C SER A 100 -6.92 6.25 -12.60
N SER A 101 -5.80 5.73 -12.08
CA SER A 101 -5.02 6.42 -11.04
C SER A 101 -4.68 7.85 -11.41
N LYS A 102 -4.32 8.07 -12.68
CA LYS A 102 -4.04 9.41 -13.22
C LYS A 102 -5.24 10.34 -13.15
N GLN A 103 -6.44 9.88 -13.48
CA GLN A 103 -7.66 10.69 -13.47
C GLN A 103 -8.15 10.94 -12.04
N TRP A 104 -8.17 9.91 -11.21
CA TRP A 104 -8.63 9.98 -9.83
C TRP A 104 -7.76 10.92 -8.98
N ALA A 105 -6.44 10.93 -9.22
CA ALA A 105 -5.50 11.79 -8.51
C ALA A 105 -5.61 13.29 -8.86
N GLN A 106 -6.31 13.68 -9.95
CA GLN A 106 -6.31 15.08 -10.40
C GLN A 106 -7.12 16.03 -9.50
N THR A 107 -8.17 15.54 -8.82
CA THR A 107 -9.09 16.44 -8.11
C THR A 107 -9.51 15.89 -6.76
N SER A 108 -9.63 16.79 -5.78
CA SER A 108 -10.20 16.46 -4.47
C SER A 108 -11.65 16.01 -4.58
N ALA A 109 -12.42 16.52 -5.56
CA ALA A 109 -13.80 16.11 -5.80
C ALA A 109 -13.91 14.62 -6.15
N GLU A 110 -13.03 14.12 -7.01
CA GLU A 110 -12.96 12.70 -7.36
C GLU A 110 -12.58 11.82 -6.16
N GLN A 111 -11.58 12.23 -5.38
CA GLN A 111 -11.15 11.50 -4.19
C GLN A 111 -12.20 11.50 -3.07
N ASN A 112 -13.10 12.49 -3.05
CA ASN A 112 -14.11 12.66 -2.01
C ASN A 112 -15.52 12.17 -2.39
N LYS A 113 -15.66 11.47 -3.53
CA LYS A 113 -16.95 10.86 -3.91
C LYS A 113 -17.48 9.93 -2.82
N ALA A 114 -18.80 9.89 -2.67
CA ALA A 114 -19.48 9.14 -1.62
C ALA A 114 -19.08 7.65 -1.57
N VAL A 115 -18.81 7.03 -2.73
CA VAL A 115 -18.35 5.64 -2.85
C VAL A 115 -17.09 5.36 -2.01
N TYR A 116 -16.16 6.33 -1.90
CA TYR A 116 -14.93 6.20 -1.13
C TYR A 116 -15.10 6.54 0.35
N LYS A 117 -16.23 7.15 0.73
CA LYS A 117 -16.55 7.53 2.11
C LYS A 117 -17.46 6.52 2.81
N VAL A 118 -18.31 5.83 2.05
CA VAL A 118 -19.27 4.85 2.58
C VAL A 118 -18.65 3.45 2.66
N GLY A 119 -17.80 3.09 1.69
CA GLY A 119 -17.09 1.82 1.72
C GLY A 119 -16.12 1.70 2.90
N SER A 120 -15.55 2.80 3.41
CA SER A 120 -14.70 2.77 4.61
C SER A 120 -15.46 2.39 5.89
N ILE A 121 -16.79 2.62 5.96
CA ILE A 121 -17.63 2.19 7.10
C ILE A 121 -17.92 0.69 7.01
N ILE A 122 -18.28 0.17 5.83
CA ILE A 122 -18.60 -1.26 5.63
C ILE A 122 -17.31 -2.10 5.63
N ALA A 123 -16.22 -1.60 5.04
CA ALA A 123 -14.90 -2.21 5.11
C ALA A 123 -14.30 -2.14 6.51
N SER A 124 -14.57 -1.08 7.30
CA SER A 124 -14.22 -1.07 8.73
C SER A 124 -14.95 -2.19 9.48
N ILE A 125 -16.23 -2.42 9.19
CA ILE A 125 -16.99 -3.54 9.76
C ILE A 125 -16.41 -4.88 9.28
N LEU A 126 -16.16 -5.08 7.98
CA LEU A 126 -15.62 -6.34 7.45
C LEU A 126 -14.16 -6.61 7.91
N ASN A 127 -13.31 -5.59 7.96
CA ASN A 127 -11.94 -5.66 8.46
C ASN A 127 -11.90 -5.80 10.00
N SER A 128 -12.92 -5.33 10.73
CA SER A 128 -13.08 -5.63 12.16
C SER A 128 -13.40 -7.10 12.43
N PHE A 129 -13.75 -7.88 11.39
CA PHE A 129 -13.93 -9.32 11.43
C PHE A 129 -12.80 -10.10 10.72
N GLN A 130 -11.78 -9.42 10.15
CA GLN A 130 -10.58 -10.12 9.68
C GLN A 130 -9.76 -10.59 10.89
N PRO A 131 -9.45 -11.88 11.04
CA PRO A 131 -8.54 -12.33 12.08
C PRO A 131 -7.16 -11.68 11.87
N CYS A 132 -6.55 -11.18 12.96
CA CYS A 132 -5.16 -10.71 12.95
C CYS A 132 -4.27 -11.79 12.31
N PHE A 133 -3.82 -11.56 11.09
CA PHE A 133 -2.74 -12.36 10.52
C PHE A 133 -1.43 -11.87 11.13
N ALA A 134 -0.49 -12.80 11.36
CA ALA A 134 0.73 -12.62 12.15
C ALA A 134 1.72 -11.54 11.65
N PHE A 135 1.35 -10.74 10.64
CA PHE A 135 2.16 -9.71 10.01
C PHE A 135 1.46 -8.33 9.92
N ASP A 136 0.33 -8.12 10.61
CA ASP A 136 -0.28 -6.79 10.74
C ASP A 136 0.38 -5.98 11.89
N PRO A 137 1.06 -4.85 11.60
CA PRO A 137 1.69 -4.02 12.64
C PRO A 137 0.67 -3.41 13.62
N ARG A 138 -0.63 -3.34 13.28
CA ARG A 138 -1.70 -2.87 14.17
C ARG A 138 -2.02 -3.88 15.28
N CYS A 139 -1.59 -5.13 15.13
CA CYS A 139 -1.73 -6.17 16.15
C CYS A 139 -0.52 -6.21 17.11
N PHE A 140 0.53 -5.41 16.88
CA PHE A 140 1.64 -5.21 17.81
C PHE A 140 1.45 -3.92 18.63
N GLY A 141 0.73 -4.05 19.74
CA GLY A 141 0.92 -3.18 20.90
C GLY A 141 0.26 -1.80 20.85
N ALA A 142 -1.00 -1.74 21.25
CA ALA A 142 -1.47 -0.67 22.13
C ALA A 142 -0.72 -0.79 23.49
N GLY A 143 0.55 -0.40 23.50
CA GLY A 143 1.39 -0.28 24.68
C GLY A 143 1.73 1.18 24.91
N SER A 144 1.01 1.80 25.84
CA SER A 144 1.40 3.02 26.57
C SER A 144 1.84 4.25 25.78
N TYR A 145 0.88 5.11 25.42
CA TYR A 145 1.07 6.57 25.54
C TYR A 145 -0.06 7.14 26.38
N ALA A 146 0.08 6.98 27.69
CA ALA A 146 -0.65 7.69 28.70
C ALA A 146 0.32 7.97 29.86
N GLN A 147 1.10 9.03 29.70
CA GLN A 147 1.54 10.03 30.70
C GLN A 147 2.52 11.00 30.04
#